data_AF-A0A6P0P3I8-F1
#
_entry.id   AF-A0A6P0P3I8-F1
#
_cell.length_a   1.000
_cell.length_b   1.000
_cell.length_c   1.000
_cell.angle_alpha   90.00
_cell.angle_beta   90.00
_cell.angle_gamma   90.00
#
_symmetry.space_group_name_H-M   'P 1'
#
loop_
_entity.id
_entity.type
_entity.pdbx_description
1 polymer ?
#
loop_
_entity_poly.entity_id
_entity_poly.type
_entity_poly.pdbx_seq_one_letter_code
_entity_poly.pdbx_strand_id
1 'polypeptide(L)' 'MSYSLDLRTRVIDYIEQGGSILSASRIYKVGRSTIYRWLARVDLKPT' A
#
# COMPACT_ATOMS: atom_id res chain seq x y z
N MET A 1 -12.37 4.67 6.87
CA MET A 1 -12.08 4.94 5.45
C MET A 1 -11.50 3.69 4.83
N SER A 2 -12.27 2.99 3.99
CA SER A 2 -11.77 1.83 3.25
C SER A 2 -11.08 2.33 1.98
N TYR A 3 -9.79 2.07 1.85
CA TYR A 3 -9.10 2.23 0.57
C TYR A 3 -9.57 1.12 -0.38
N SER A 4 -9.75 1.45 -1.66
CA SER A 4 -10.09 0.49 -2.71
C SER A 4 -9.03 -0.59 -2.84
N LEU A 5 -9.43 -1.79 -3.28
CA LEU A 5 -8.53 -2.92 -3.44
C LEU A 5 -7.47 -2.62 -4.52
N ASP A 6 -7.88 -1.99 -5.63
CA ASP A 6 -6.99 -1.53 -6.70
C ASP A 6 -5.88 -0.59 -6.19
N LEU A 7 -6.20 0.36 -5.30
CA LEU A 7 -5.18 1.26 -4.74
C LEU A 7 -4.15 0.49 -3.91
N ARG A 8 -4.61 -0.49 -3.10
CA ARG A 8 -3.71 -1.30 -2.28
C ARG A 8 -2.77 -2.12 -3.14
N THR A 9 -3.32 -2.78 -4.17
CA THR A 9 -2.53 -3.58 -5.11
C THR A 9 -1.47 -2.72 -5.78
N ARG A 10 -1.83 -1.56 -6.34
CA ARG A 10 -0.85 -0.66 -6.97
C ARG A 10 0.26 -0.20 -6.03
N VAL A 11 -0.07 0.07 -4.77
CA VAL A 11 0.92 0.48 -3.77
C VAL A 11 1.89 -0.66 -3.46
N ILE A 12 1.39 -1.88 -3.33
CA ILE A 12 2.21 -3.07 -3.07
C ILE A 12 3.07 -3.41 -4.29
N ASP A 13 2.48 -3.47 -5.48
CA ASP A 13 3.20 -3.72 -6.74
C ASP A 13 4.35 -2.72 -6.93
N TYR A 14 4.12 -1.43 -6.65
CA TYR A 14 5.16 -0.41 -6.72
C TYR A 14 6.33 -0.69 -5.76
N ILE A 15 6.04 -1.20 -4.56
CA ILE A 15 7.06 -1.54 -3.56
C ILE A 15 7.82 -2.80 -3.99
N GLU A 16 7.11 -3.81 -4.49
CA GLU A 16 7.71 -5.06 -4.99
C GLU A 16 8.61 -4.83 -6.22
N GLN A 17 8.28 -3.84 -7.06
CA GLN A 17 9.12 -3.39 -8.18
C GLN A 17 10.39 -2.63 -7.75
N GLY A 18 10.65 -2.50 -6.44
CA GLY A 18 11.82 -1.81 -5.88
C GLY A 18 11.55 -0.38 -5.41
N GLY A 19 10.30 0.06 -5.42
CA GLY A 19 9.88 1.33 -4.86
C GLY A 19 10.01 1.37 -3.34
N SER A 20 10.43 2.52 -2.78
CA SER A 20 10.47 2.68 -1.32
C SER A 20 9.10 3.02 -0.75
N ILE A 21 8.84 2.62 0.51
CA ILE A 21 7.62 2.98 1.25
C ILE A 21 7.46 4.51 1.35
N LEU A 22 8.58 5.24 1.47
CA LEU A 22 8.61 6.70 1.50
C LEU A 22 8.11 7.29 0.17
N SER A 23 8.59 6.74 -0.95
CA SER A 23 8.17 7.13 -2.29
C SER A 23 6.69 6.80 -2.51
N ALA A 24 6.27 5.59 -2.16
CA ALA A 24 4.89 5.13 -2.27
C ALA A 24 3.93 6.02 -1.47
N SER A 25 4.31 6.40 -0.24
CA SER A 25 3.52 7.29 0.60
C SER A 25 3.30 8.66 -0.05
N ARG A 26 4.33 9.21 -0.71
CA ARG A 26 4.24 10.50 -1.43
C ARG A 26 3.44 10.39 -2.72
N ILE A 27 3.65 9.33 -3.50
CA ILE A 27 2.99 9.11 -4.81
C ILE A 27 1.49 8.86 -4.63
N TYR A 28 1.15 7.90 -3.76
CA TYR A 28 -0.24 7.44 -3.58
C TYR A 28 -0.98 8.21 -2.48
N LYS A 29 -0.32 9.17 -1.81
CA LYS A 29 -0.86 9.94 -0.69
C LYS A 29 -1.44 9.06 0.43
N VAL A 30 -0.80 7.90 0.66
CA VAL A 30 -1.18 6.95 1.70
C VAL A 30 -0.20 7.08 2.86
N GLY A 31 -0.72 7.14 4.10
CA GLY A 31 0.12 7.18 5.30
C GLY A 31 1.00 5.94 5.42
N ARG A 32 2.25 6.12 5.84
CA ARG A 32 3.24 5.03 5.96
C ARG A 32 2.74 3.89 6.86
N SER A 33 2.05 4.21 7.96
CA SER A 33 1.44 3.22 8.86
C SER A 33 0.40 2.34 8.18
N THR A 34 -0.37 2.89 7.26
CA THR A 34 -1.33 2.14 6.43
C THR A 34 -0.62 1.21 5.46
N ILE A 35 0.46 1.68 4.82
CA ILE A 35 1.27 0.86 3.91
C ILE A 35 1.90 -0.32 4.66
N TYR A 36 2.49 -0.07 5.84
CA TYR A 36 3.01 -1.14 6.69
C TYR A 36 1.92 -2.15 7.07
N ARG A 37 0.70 -1.69 7.35
CA ARG A 37 -0.43 -2.59 7.64
C ARG A 37 -0.80 -3.47 6.45
N TRP A 38 -0.70 -2.95 5.23
CA TRP A 38 -0.95 -3.75 4.01
C TRP A 38 0.15 -4.76 3.76
N LEU A 39 1.42 -4.38 3.93
CA LEU A 39 2.57 -5.29 3.82
C LEU A 39 2.54 -6.39 4.88
N ALA A 40 2.03 -6.10 6.09
CA ALA A 40 1.90 -7.07 7.16
C ALA A 40 0.73 -8.06 6.96
N ARG A 41 -0.12 -7.86 5.94
CA ARG A 41 -1.27 -8.72 5.67
C ARG A 41 -0.96 -9.68 4.52
N VAL A 42 -1.38 -10.93 4.70
CA VAL A 42 -1.33 -11.97 3.65
C VAL A 42 -2.44 -11.74 2.61
N ASP A 43 -3.57 -11.14 3.01
CA ASP A 43 -4.70 -10.82 2.12
C ASP A 43 -5.01 -9.30 2.16
N LEU A 44 -5.04 -8.68 0.98
CA LEU A 44 -5.29 -7.25 0.78
C LEU A 44 -6.78 -6.89 0.74
N LYS A 45 -7.68 -7.87 0.81
CA LYS A 45 -9.13 -7.63 0.80
C LYS A 45 -9.58 -6.72 1.96
N PRO A 46 -10.60 -5.87 1.72
CA PRO A 46 -11.25 -5.14 2.80
C PRO A 46 -11.85 -6.13 3.80
N THR A 47 -11.63 -5.86 5.08
CA THR A 47 -12.34 -6.51 6.19
C THR A 47 -13.68 -5.80 6.37
#